data_AF-A0A6G3WP68-F1
#
_entry.id   AF-A0A6G3WP68-F1
#
_cell.length_a   1.000
_cell.length_b   1.000
_cell.length_c   1.000
_cell.angle_alpha   90.00
_cell.angle_beta   90.00
_cell.angle_gamma   90.00
#
_symmetry.space_group_name_H-M   'P 1'
#
loop_
_entity.id
_entity.type
_entity.pdbx_description
1 polymer ?
#
loop_
_entity_poly.entity_id
_entity_poly.type
_entity_poly.pdbx_seq_one_letter_code
_entity_poly.pdbx_strand_id
1 'polypeptide(L)'
;DMNGVGGWPAPRGADAPNPVTYPFRSTDGGSVVDKLTTGSRTWDFNTAGGAHYGMVPDWIEDIRGVGGQKVVDELFTGAESYLRTWAGSERYEPGRNLAEGAAATASSSEWWNPFENFRPDRAVDGDTGTRWASEWKDDQWLRIDLGSAKPVGRVTVDWEKAYAKSYSIELSTDGSNWKTVWSTDVGDGGLDTARFA
;
A
#
# COMPACT_ATOMS: atom_id res chain seq x y z
N ASP A 1 -23.92 -20.96 29.23
CA ASP A 1 -22.61 -21.34 28.66
C ASP A 1 -22.65 -20.97 27.18
N MET A 2 -21.74 -20.11 26.72
CA MET A 2 -21.64 -19.68 25.32
C MET A 2 -20.71 -20.59 24.51
N ASN A 3 -20.82 -21.91 24.74
CA ASN A 3 -20.28 -23.01 23.96
C ASN A 3 -18.82 -22.81 23.48
N GLY A 4 -17.90 -22.46 24.38
CA GLY A 4 -16.46 -22.62 24.13
C GLY A 4 -15.76 -21.53 23.29
N VAL A 5 -16.38 -20.38 23.04
CA VAL A 5 -15.64 -19.18 22.65
C VAL A 5 -14.95 -18.65 23.92
N GLY A 6 -13.64 -18.36 23.87
CA GLY A 6 -12.79 -18.04 25.04
C GLY A 6 -13.30 -16.93 25.97
N GLY A 7 -12.54 -16.64 27.04
CA GLY A 7 -12.95 -15.74 28.12
C GLY A 7 -13.54 -14.41 27.63
N TRP A 8 -14.82 -14.19 27.93
CA TRP A 8 -15.54 -12.95 27.63
C TRP A 8 -15.09 -11.82 28.57
N PRO A 9 -15.25 -10.54 28.17
CA PRO A 9 -14.85 -9.40 28.98
C PRO A 9 -15.48 -9.46 30.36
N ALA A 10 -14.61 -9.47 31.38
CA ALA A 10 -15.01 -9.32 32.77
C ALA A 10 -15.61 -7.92 33.00
N PRO A 11 -16.43 -7.74 34.05
CA PRO A 11 -16.89 -6.41 34.45
C PRO A 11 -15.71 -5.47 34.64
N ARG A 12 -15.78 -4.28 34.02
CA ARG A 12 -14.76 -3.21 34.21
C ARG A 12 -15.00 -2.39 35.49
N GLY A 13 -16.17 -2.54 36.11
CA GLY A 13 -16.61 -1.77 37.26
C GLY A 13 -17.36 -0.51 36.87
N ALA A 14 -18.28 -0.06 37.73
CA ALA A 14 -19.08 1.16 37.50
C ALA A 14 -18.23 2.44 37.46
N ASP A 15 -17.06 2.41 38.10
CA ASP A 15 -16.11 3.53 38.17
C ASP A 15 -15.06 3.50 37.04
N ALA A 16 -15.27 2.66 36.01
CA ALA A 16 -14.39 2.67 34.85
C ALA A 16 -14.37 4.08 34.21
N PRO A 17 -13.22 4.54 33.69
CA PRO A 17 -13.10 5.91 33.17
C PRO A 17 -14.06 6.23 32.02
N ASN A 18 -14.39 5.21 31.21
CA ASN A 18 -15.34 5.29 30.10
C ASN A 18 -16.34 4.12 30.25
N PRO A 19 -17.33 4.24 31.15
CA PRO A 19 -18.32 3.18 31.35
C PRO A 19 -19.38 3.24 30.24
N VAL A 20 -19.98 2.09 29.91
CA VAL A 20 -21.12 2.03 29.00
C VAL A 20 -22.27 2.84 29.61
N THR A 21 -22.73 3.85 28.88
CA THR A 21 -23.84 4.72 29.28
C THR A 21 -25.09 4.37 28.48
N TYR A 22 -26.21 4.21 29.16
CA TYR A 22 -27.49 3.82 28.56
C TYR A 22 -28.49 5.00 28.54
N PRO A 23 -29.37 5.05 27.54
CA PRO A 23 -29.36 4.22 26.33
C PRO A 23 -28.29 4.68 25.33
N PHE A 24 -27.84 3.78 24.46
CA PHE A 24 -26.91 4.09 23.37
C PHE A 24 -27.53 3.74 22.01
N ARG A 25 -26.89 4.19 20.91
CA ARG A 25 -27.30 3.81 19.55
C ARG A 25 -26.48 2.61 19.05
N SER A 26 -27.15 1.66 18.40
CA SER A 26 -26.50 0.56 17.68
C SER A 26 -25.49 1.08 16.65
N THR A 27 -24.55 0.24 16.22
CA THR A 27 -23.48 0.62 15.28
C THR A 27 -23.99 1.19 13.96
N ASP A 28 -25.11 0.69 13.45
CA ASP A 28 -25.78 1.20 12.25
C ASP A 28 -26.64 2.45 12.53
N GLY A 29 -26.71 2.93 13.78
CA GLY A 29 -27.50 4.08 14.22
C GLY A 29 -29.02 3.85 14.26
N GLY A 30 -29.50 2.69 13.79
CA GLY A 30 -30.90 2.42 13.54
C GLY A 30 -31.72 2.06 14.78
N SER A 31 -31.09 1.54 15.82
CA SER A 31 -31.74 1.09 17.05
C SER A 31 -31.20 1.80 18.29
N VAL A 32 -32.10 2.07 19.25
CA VAL A 32 -31.73 2.51 20.59
C VAL A 32 -31.66 1.27 21.48
N VAL A 33 -30.52 1.09 22.16
CA VAL A 33 -30.26 -0.04 23.04
C VAL A 33 -30.22 0.45 24.48
N ASP A 34 -31.05 -0.15 25.32
CA ASP A 34 -31.10 0.07 26.77
C ASP A 34 -30.70 -1.24 27.49
N LYS A 35 -30.54 -1.18 28.81
CA LYS A 35 -30.18 -2.34 29.64
C LYS A 35 -31.13 -3.50 29.39
N LEU A 36 -30.57 -4.63 28.96
CA LEU A 36 -31.36 -5.83 28.70
C LEU A 36 -32.02 -6.31 30.01
N THR A 37 -33.31 -6.62 29.95
CA THR A 37 -34.03 -7.29 31.04
C THR A 37 -34.52 -8.65 30.57
N THR A 38 -34.10 -9.71 31.26
CA THR A 38 -34.53 -11.09 31.00
C THR A 38 -35.14 -11.68 32.27
N GLY A 39 -36.42 -12.04 32.22
CA GLY A 39 -37.16 -12.44 33.42
C GLY A 39 -37.20 -11.29 34.43
N SER A 40 -36.75 -11.56 35.66
CA SER A 40 -36.72 -10.57 36.74
C SER A 40 -35.37 -9.84 36.90
N ARG A 41 -34.40 -10.07 35.99
CA ARG A 41 -33.05 -9.50 36.08
C ARG A 41 -32.82 -8.49 34.96
N THR A 42 -32.41 -7.29 35.34
CA THR A 42 -31.84 -6.27 34.45
C THR A 42 -30.32 -6.36 34.48
N TRP A 43 -29.69 -6.35 33.32
CA TRP A 43 -28.25 -6.51 33.15
C TRP A 43 -27.58 -5.16 32.90
N ASP A 44 -26.48 -4.92 33.61
CA ASP A 44 -25.63 -3.75 33.41
C ASP A 44 -24.24 -4.23 33.04
N PHE A 45 -23.80 -3.95 31.81
CA PHE A 45 -22.51 -4.41 31.31
C PHE A 45 -21.33 -3.99 32.21
N ASN A 46 -21.40 -2.81 32.84
CA ASN A 46 -20.30 -2.32 33.69
C ASN A 46 -20.07 -3.20 34.92
N THR A 47 -21.12 -3.86 35.42
CA THR A 47 -21.05 -4.72 36.62
C THR A 47 -21.17 -6.21 36.31
N ALA A 48 -21.78 -6.58 35.19
CA ALA A 48 -22.02 -7.97 34.79
C ALA A 48 -21.06 -8.48 33.69
N GLY A 49 -20.40 -7.59 32.94
CA GLY A 49 -19.57 -7.94 31.80
C GLY A 49 -20.37 -8.68 30.71
N GLY A 50 -19.66 -9.45 29.88
CA GLY A 50 -20.23 -10.27 28.80
C GLY A 50 -20.90 -11.55 29.28
N ALA A 51 -21.91 -11.46 30.15
CA ALA A 51 -22.51 -12.62 30.82
C ALA A 51 -23.25 -13.61 29.89
N HIS A 52 -23.78 -13.14 28.75
CA HIS A 52 -24.49 -13.95 27.75
C HIS A 52 -24.55 -13.21 26.39
N TYR A 53 -24.99 -13.87 25.31
CA TYR A 53 -24.99 -13.31 23.95
C TYR A 53 -25.78 -12.01 23.80
N GLY A 54 -26.84 -11.84 24.61
CA GLY A 54 -27.60 -10.59 24.66
C GLY A 54 -26.81 -9.35 25.10
N MET A 55 -25.59 -9.51 25.65
CA MET A 55 -24.70 -8.41 26.05
C MET A 55 -23.70 -8.00 24.96
N VAL A 56 -23.75 -8.64 23.78
CA VAL A 56 -22.85 -8.31 22.66
C VAL A 56 -22.99 -6.85 22.21
N PRO A 57 -24.20 -6.25 22.10
CA PRO A 57 -24.33 -4.83 21.78
C PRO A 57 -23.62 -3.92 22.79
N ASP A 58 -23.74 -4.24 24.09
CA ASP A 58 -23.14 -3.50 25.19
C ASP A 58 -21.61 -3.60 25.17
N TRP A 59 -21.09 -4.78 24.82
CA TRP A 59 -19.64 -4.98 24.63
C TRP A 59 -19.10 -4.18 23.44
N ILE A 60 -19.84 -4.10 22.34
CA ILE A 60 -19.48 -3.27 21.19
C ILE A 60 -19.48 -1.78 21.57
N GLU A 61 -20.43 -1.34 22.40
CA GLU A 61 -20.43 0.02 22.94
C GLU A 61 -19.24 0.27 23.88
N ASP A 62 -18.84 -0.71 24.71
CA ASP A 62 -17.61 -0.61 25.52
C ASP A 62 -16.36 -0.48 24.63
N ILE A 63 -16.27 -1.28 23.54
CA ILE A 63 -15.22 -1.14 22.53
C ILE A 63 -15.24 0.27 21.92
N ARG A 64 -16.42 0.82 21.61
CA ARG A 64 -16.56 2.19 21.09
C ARG A 64 -16.04 3.22 22.10
N GLY A 65 -16.38 3.07 23.38
CA GLY A 65 -15.96 3.98 24.45
C GLY A 65 -14.46 3.94 24.73
N VAL A 66 -13.80 2.80 24.52
CA VAL A 66 -12.36 2.63 24.75
C VAL A 66 -11.53 2.95 23.50
N GLY A 67 -11.91 2.39 22.34
CA GLY A 67 -11.15 2.43 21.10
C GLY A 67 -11.64 3.45 20.08
N GLY A 68 -12.80 4.07 20.30
CA GLY A 68 -13.41 5.01 19.38
C GLY A 68 -14.17 4.34 18.23
N GLN A 69 -14.91 5.15 17.46
CA GLN A 69 -15.77 4.69 16.38
C GLN A 69 -15.01 3.93 15.29
N LYS A 70 -13.78 4.33 14.96
CA LYS A 70 -12.97 3.69 13.92
C LYS A 70 -12.75 2.19 14.17
N VAL A 71 -12.51 1.80 15.42
CA VAL A 71 -12.31 0.38 15.79
C VAL A 71 -13.60 -0.42 15.59
N VAL A 72 -14.75 0.19 15.91
CA VAL A 72 -16.05 -0.42 15.65
C VAL A 72 -16.30 -0.53 14.15
N ASP A 73 -15.99 0.51 13.37
CA ASP A 73 -16.14 0.47 11.92
C ASP A 73 -15.30 -0.66 11.32
N GLU A 74 -14.04 -0.82 11.74
CA GLU A 74 -13.15 -1.91 11.31
C GLU A 74 -13.71 -3.30 11.66
N LEU A 75 -14.27 -3.47 12.88
CA LEU A 75 -14.93 -4.71 13.31
C LEU A 75 -16.09 -5.10 12.37
N PHE A 76 -16.85 -4.11 11.90
CA PHE A 76 -18.01 -4.33 11.02
C PHE A 76 -17.67 -4.32 9.52
N THR A 77 -16.46 -3.88 9.14
CA THR A 77 -16.02 -3.80 7.73
C THR A 77 -15.60 -5.16 7.16
N GLY A 78 -15.55 -6.25 7.94
CA GLY A 78 -15.00 -7.55 7.50
C GLY A 78 -15.49 -8.06 6.13
N ALA A 79 -16.81 -8.09 5.88
CA ALA A 79 -17.36 -8.49 4.58
C ALA A 79 -17.12 -7.45 3.47
N GLU A 80 -17.09 -6.16 3.84
CA GLU A 80 -16.78 -5.08 2.90
C GLU A 80 -15.30 -5.09 2.49
N SER A 81 -14.37 -5.47 3.38
CA SER A 81 -12.95 -5.65 3.06
C SER A 81 -12.75 -6.67 1.96
N TYR A 82 -13.50 -7.78 1.97
CA TYR A 82 -13.46 -8.77 0.89
C TYR A 82 -13.94 -8.16 -0.44
N LEU A 83 -15.09 -7.48 -0.44
CA LEU A 83 -15.64 -6.84 -1.65
C LEU A 83 -14.74 -5.73 -2.18
N ARG A 84 -14.15 -4.90 -1.32
CA ARG A 84 -13.17 -3.86 -1.69
C ARG A 84 -11.92 -4.48 -2.29
N THR A 85 -11.43 -5.58 -1.73
CA THR A 85 -10.28 -6.32 -2.28
C THR A 85 -10.61 -6.87 -3.65
N TRP A 86 -11.73 -7.56 -3.80
CA TRP A 86 -12.20 -8.10 -5.07
C TRP A 86 -12.36 -7.00 -6.13
N ALA A 87 -13.08 -5.91 -5.80
CA ALA A 87 -13.28 -4.79 -6.71
C ALA A 87 -11.95 -4.10 -7.06
N GLY A 88 -10.99 -4.05 -6.13
CA GLY A 88 -9.63 -3.58 -6.38
C GLY A 88 -8.88 -4.49 -7.36
N SER A 89 -9.01 -5.81 -7.21
CA SER A 89 -8.42 -6.79 -8.13
C SER A 89 -9.02 -6.74 -9.53
N GLU A 90 -10.35 -6.56 -9.66
CA GLU A 90 -11.00 -6.42 -10.97
C GLU A 90 -10.56 -5.17 -11.72
N ARG A 91 -10.24 -4.09 -11.00
CA ARG A 91 -9.77 -2.82 -11.56
C ARG A 91 -8.26 -2.76 -11.70
N TYR A 92 -7.54 -3.74 -11.18
CA TYR A 92 -6.09 -3.77 -11.23
C TYR A 92 -5.64 -4.08 -12.65
N GLU A 93 -5.15 -3.07 -13.35
CA GLU A 93 -4.30 -3.30 -14.52
C GLU A 93 -2.85 -3.36 -14.04
N PRO A 94 -2.12 -4.48 -14.29
CA PRO A 94 -0.70 -4.51 -14.01
C PRO A 94 -0.04 -3.37 -14.77
N GLY A 95 0.76 -2.57 -14.07
CA GLY A 95 1.45 -1.43 -14.67
C GLY A 95 2.26 -1.91 -15.87
N ARG A 96 1.86 -1.49 -17.07
CA ARG A 96 2.55 -1.82 -18.32
C ARG A 96 3.95 -1.22 -18.30
N ASN A 97 4.97 -2.02 -18.59
CA ASN A 97 6.29 -1.48 -18.87
C ASN A 97 6.24 -0.66 -20.16
N LEU A 98 6.31 0.66 -20.04
CA LEU A 98 6.25 1.56 -21.19
C LEU A 98 7.55 1.56 -21.99
N ALA A 99 8.66 1.14 -21.37
CA ALA A 99 9.97 1.12 -21.98
C ALA A 99 10.20 -0.15 -22.81
N GLU A 100 9.51 -1.25 -22.53
CA GLU A 100 9.75 -2.53 -23.22
C GLU A 100 9.58 -2.40 -24.74
N GLY A 101 10.64 -2.71 -25.48
CA GLY A 101 10.72 -2.59 -26.93
C GLY A 101 10.75 -1.13 -27.46
N ALA A 102 10.86 -0.13 -26.59
CA ALA A 102 10.96 1.27 -26.98
C ALA A 102 12.32 1.58 -27.63
N ALA A 103 12.38 2.64 -28.43
CA ALA A 103 13.63 3.06 -29.04
C ALA A 103 14.55 3.67 -27.97
N ALA A 104 15.74 3.10 -27.79
CA ALA A 104 16.72 3.58 -26.83
C ALA A 104 17.94 4.18 -27.53
N THR A 105 18.47 5.27 -26.96
CA THR A 105 19.70 5.96 -27.39
C THR A 105 20.52 6.30 -26.17
N ALA A 106 21.84 6.37 -26.29
CA ALA A 106 22.71 6.72 -25.17
C ALA A 106 23.85 7.62 -25.60
N SER A 107 24.52 8.24 -24.62
CA SER A 107 25.76 9.00 -24.83
C SER A 107 26.88 8.14 -25.42
N SER A 108 26.95 6.88 -24.99
CA SER A 108 27.97 5.93 -25.44
C SER A 108 27.52 4.49 -25.21
N SER A 109 28.31 3.54 -25.70
CA SER A 109 28.17 2.13 -25.37
C SER A 109 29.55 1.49 -25.30
N GLU A 110 29.79 0.61 -24.33
CA GLU A 110 31.01 -0.19 -24.31
C GLU A 110 31.09 -1.03 -25.60
N TRP A 111 32.25 -0.99 -26.27
CA TRP A 111 32.45 -1.72 -27.52
C TRP A 111 33.50 -2.83 -27.42
N TRP A 112 34.35 -2.80 -26.38
CA TRP A 112 35.59 -3.59 -26.34
C TRP A 112 35.36 -5.10 -26.12
N ASN A 113 34.19 -5.52 -25.62
CA ASN A 113 33.85 -6.92 -25.44
C ASN A 113 33.31 -7.51 -26.77
N PRO A 114 34.04 -8.43 -27.43
CA PRO A 114 33.59 -9.00 -28.70
C PRO A 114 32.48 -10.05 -28.57
N PHE A 115 32.11 -10.45 -27.34
CA PHE A 115 31.12 -11.49 -27.07
C PHE A 115 29.82 -10.96 -26.46
N GLU A 116 29.80 -9.73 -25.99
CA GLU A 116 28.63 -9.08 -25.41
C GLU A 116 28.29 -7.80 -26.18
N ASN A 117 27.00 -7.50 -26.26
CA ASN A 117 26.49 -6.31 -26.91
C ASN A 117 25.86 -5.41 -25.85
N PHE A 118 26.46 -4.25 -25.61
CA PHE A 118 26.03 -3.30 -24.58
C PHE A 118 25.26 -2.10 -25.14
N ARG A 119 24.59 -2.27 -26.28
CA ARG A 119 23.84 -1.18 -26.92
C ARG A 119 22.62 -0.76 -26.08
N PRO A 120 22.11 0.46 -26.29
CA PRO A 120 21.01 1.02 -25.48
C PRO A 120 19.73 0.18 -25.48
N ASP A 121 19.44 -0.54 -26.57
CA ASP A 121 18.25 -1.40 -26.71
C ASP A 121 18.21 -2.53 -25.67
N ARG A 122 19.37 -2.94 -25.15
CA ARG A 122 19.48 -3.98 -24.11
C ARG A 122 18.95 -3.57 -22.75
N ALA A 123 18.82 -2.27 -22.47
CA ALA A 123 18.17 -1.83 -21.24
C ALA A 123 16.64 -1.99 -21.27
N VAL A 124 16.07 -2.28 -22.44
CA VAL A 124 14.62 -2.20 -22.67
C VAL A 124 14.07 -3.38 -23.50
N ASP A 125 14.86 -4.42 -23.75
CA ASP A 125 14.45 -5.57 -24.58
C ASP A 125 13.64 -6.64 -23.82
N GLY A 126 13.42 -6.44 -22.52
CA GLY A 126 12.64 -7.34 -21.67
C GLY A 126 13.45 -8.53 -21.11
N ASP A 127 14.73 -8.65 -21.45
CA ASP A 127 15.62 -9.70 -20.95
C ASP A 127 16.53 -9.16 -19.84
N THR A 128 16.30 -9.58 -18.59
CA THR A 128 17.11 -9.19 -17.42
C THR A 128 18.53 -9.78 -17.44
N GLY A 129 18.85 -10.66 -18.40
CA GLY A 129 20.20 -11.15 -18.64
C GLY A 129 21.03 -10.26 -19.56
N THR A 130 20.43 -9.22 -20.17
CA THR A 130 21.15 -8.25 -21.00
C THR A 130 21.12 -6.87 -20.38
N ARG A 131 22.06 -5.99 -20.79
CA ARG A 131 22.15 -4.63 -20.26
C ARG A 131 22.78 -3.66 -21.25
N TRP A 132 22.44 -2.39 -21.11
CA TRP A 132 23.27 -1.31 -21.62
C TRP A 132 24.46 -1.07 -20.69
N ALA A 133 25.61 -0.69 -21.25
CA ALA A 133 26.78 -0.25 -20.52
C ALA A 133 27.39 0.92 -21.26
N SER A 134 27.65 2.03 -20.56
CA SER A 134 28.37 3.18 -21.13
C SER A 134 29.87 2.92 -21.15
N GLU A 135 30.62 3.72 -21.91
CA GLU A 135 32.06 3.85 -21.67
C GLU A 135 32.36 4.24 -20.20
N TRP A 136 33.58 3.93 -19.74
CA TRP A 136 34.05 4.23 -18.38
C TRP A 136 34.37 5.71 -18.19
N LYS A 137 33.34 6.55 -18.25
CA LYS A 137 33.37 8.00 -18.06
C LYS A 137 32.14 8.42 -17.27
N ASP A 138 32.24 9.54 -16.59
CA ASP A 138 31.08 10.18 -15.95
C ASP A 138 30.17 10.85 -16.99
N ASP A 139 29.06 11.40 -16.51
CA ASP A 139 28.07 12.16 -17.30
C ASP A 139 27.53 11.39 -18.51
N GLN A 140 27.22 10.10 -18.29
CA GLN A 140 26.59 9.23 -19.28
C GLN A 140 25.08 9.24 -19.14
N TRP A 141 24.39 9.16 -20.26
CA TRP A 141 22.93 9.14 -20.29
C TRP A 141 22.39 8.01 -21.17
N LEU A 142 21.24 7.49 -20.76
CA LEU A 142 20.39 6.60 -21.54
C LEU A 142 19.02 7.25 -21.68
N ARG A 143 18.54 7.37 -22.92
CA ARG A 143 17.27 7.98 -23.28
C ARG A 143 16.39 6.94 -23.93
N ILE A 144 15.16 6.84 -23.44
CA ILE A 144 14.12 5.93 -23.94
C ILE A 144 13.00 6.78 -24.56
N ASP A 145 12.75 6.58 -25.85
CA ASP A 145 11.66 7.23 -26.58
C ASP A 145 10.40 6.37 -26.55
N LEU A 146 9.38 6.85 -25.85
CA LEU A 146 8.10 6.15 -25.68
C LEU A 146 7.18 6.24 -26.90
N GLY A 147 7.59 6.96 -27.96
CA GLY A 147 6.89 7.13 -29.24
C GLY A 147 5.73 8.12 -29.23
N SER A 148 5.17 8.43 -28.07
CA SER A 148 4.16 9.48 -27.86
C SER A 148 4.20 9.95 -26.40
N ALA A 149 3.65 11.13 -26.12
CA ALA A 149 3.45 11.57 -24.74
C ALA A 149 2.56 10.57 -23.99
N LYS A 150 3.09 10.03 -22.89
CA LYS A 150 2.42 9.05 -22.03
C LYS A 150 2.63 9.45 -20.56
N PRO A 151 1.64 9.21 -19.69
CA PRO A 151 1.83 9.40 -18.26
C PRO A 151 2.86 8.38 -17.75
N VAL A 152 3.92 8.89 -17.12
CA VAL A 152 4.93 8.09 -16.42
C VAL A 152 4.85 8.48 -14.95
N GLY A 153 4.60 7.53 -14.06
CA GLY A 153 4.56 7.77 -12.60
C GLY A 153 5.58 6.96 -11.82
N ARG A 154 6.29 6.06 -12.49
CA ARG A 154 7.29 5.18 -11.90
C ARG A 154 8.35 4.81 -12.92
N VAL A 155 9.61 4.85 -12.50
CA VAL A 155 10.74 4.29 -13.23
C VAL A 155 11.44 3.31 -12.29
N THR A 156 11.76 2.13 -12.82
CA THR A 156 12.55 1.12 -12.13
C THR A 156 13.81 0.89 -12.94
N VAL A 157 14.97 0.95 -12.28
CA VAL A 157 16.29 0.73 -12.88
C VAL A 157 16.90 -0.47 -12.19
N ASP A 158 17.41 -1.43 -12.96
CA ASP A 158 18.10 -2.60 -12.43
C ASP A 158 19.60 -2.47 -12.76
N TRP A 159 20.39 -2.17 -11.74
CA TRP A 159 21.82 -1.97 -11.86
C TRP A 159 22.60 -3.26 -11.58
N GLU A 160 23.64 -3.49 -12.38
CA GLU A 160 24.65 -4.48 -12.04
C GLU A 160 25.66 -3.95 -11.00
N LYS A 161 26.75 -4.70 -10.78
CA LYS A 161 27.86 -4.33 -9.89
C LYS A 161 28.50 -2.98 -10.23
N ALA A 162 28.48 -2.59 -11.52
CA ALA A 162 28.90 -1.28 -11.97
C ALA A 162 27.65 -0.40 -12.12
N TYR A 163 27.54 0.63 -11.28
CA TYR A 163 26.36 1.48 -11.17
C TYR A 163 26.73 2.94 -10.93
N ALA A 164 25.80 3.84 -11.22
CA ALA A 164 25.96 5.26 -10.93
C ALA A 164 25.72 5.55 -9.45
N LYS A 165 26.65 6.24 -8.78
CA LYS A 165 26.46 6.72 -7.39
C LYS A 165 25.55 7.93 -7.31
N SER A 166 25.64 8.82 -8.29
CA SER A 166 24.74 9.96 -8.44
C SER A 166 24.11 9.91 -9.82
N TYR A 167 22.79 10.04 -9.89
CA TYR A 167 22.06 10.10 -11.14
C TYR A 167 20.69 10.75 -10.94
N SER A 168 20.12 11.21 -12.05
CA SER A 168 18.77 11.77 -12.11
C SER A 168 17.90 11.02 -13.10
N ILE A 169 16.60 11.09 -12.89
CA ILE A 169 15.58 10.65 -13.83
C ILE A 169 14.86 11.90 -14.33
N GLU A 170 14.79 12.03 -15.65
CA GLU A 170 14.24 13.19 -16.31
C GLU A 170 13.17 12.78 -17.32
N LEU A 171 12.17 13.63 -17.48
CA LEU A 171 11.11 13.46 -18.47
C LEU A 171 11.11 14.63 -19.44
N SER A 172 10.76 14.33 -20.69
CA SER A 172 10.62 15.32 -21.76
C SER A 172 9.44 14.99 -22.65
N THR A 173 8.78 16.02 -23.16
CA THR A 173 7.69 15.90 -24.16
C THR A 173 8.17 16.27 -25.57
N ASP A 174 9.38 16.78 -25.73
CA ASP A 174 9.93 17.28 -27.00
C ASP A 174 11.33 16.71 -27.32
N GLY A 175 11.89 15.89 -26.45
CA GLY A 175 13.20 15.27 -26.58
C GLY A 175 14.39 16.23 -26.43
N SER A 176 14.15 17.51 -26.17
CA SER A 176 15.16 18.58 -26.14
C SER A 176 15.20 19.31 -24.79
N ASN A 177 14.04 19.58 -24.20
CA ASN A 177 13.90 20.16 -22.87
C ASN A 177 13.54 19.06 -21.87
N TRP A 178 14.35 18.92 -20.82
CA TRP A 178 14.22 17.87 -19.83
C TRP A 178 13.88 18.45 -18.47
N LYS A 179 12.96 17.79 -17.75
CA LYS A 179 12.60 18.12 -16.38
C LYS A 179 13.02 16.96 -15.49
N THR A 180 13.91 17.23 -14.54
CA THR A 180 14.23 16.28 -13.47
C THR A 180 13.00 16.02 -12.60
N VAL A 181 12.64 14.75 -12.46
CA VAL A 181 11.50 14.30 -11.64
C VAL A 181 11.96 13.52 -10.40
N TRP A 182 13.20 13.04 -10.39
CA TRP A 182 13.81 12.34 -9.27
C TRP A 182 15.34 12.37 -9.40
N SER A 183 16.06 12.31 -8.28
CA SER A 183 17.53 12.18 -8.27
C SER A 183 18.03 11.53 -6.97
N THR A 184 19.24 10.98 -7.02
CA THR A 184 19.99 10.49 -5.86
C THR A 184 21.48 10.81 -6.01
N ASP A 185 22.17 10.98 -4.88
CA ASP A 185 23.64 11.11 -4.81
C ASP A 185 24.30 9.95 -4.04
N VAL A 186 23.48 8.96 -3.65
CA VAL A 186 23.88 7.83 -2.78
C VAL A 186 23.37 6.50 -3.33
N GLY A 187 23.44 6.31 -4.65
CA GLY A 187 23.08 5.05 -5.32
C GLY A 187 23.89 3.87 -4.78
N ASP A 188 23.20 2.75 -4.56
CA ASP A 188 23.72 1.51 -3.97
C ASP A 188 23.72 0.32 -4.95
N GLY A 189 23.23 0.54 -6.18
CA GLY A 189 23.13 -0.48 -7.22
C GLY A 189 21.94 -1.42 -6.99
N GLY A 190 21.87 -2.52 -7.75
CA GLY A 190 20.67 -3.37 -7.75
C GLY A 190 19.42 -2.63 -8.21
N LEU A 191 18.27 -3.00 -7.64
CA LEU A 191 16.97 -2.52 -8.10
C LEU A 191 16.55 -1.20 -7.43
N ASP A 192 16.60 -0.13 -8.19
CA ASP A 192 16.12 1.19 -7.80
C ASP A 192 14.71 1.45 -8.32
N THR A 193 13.83 2.04 -7.50
CA THR A 193 12.48 2.43 -7.93
C THR A 193 12.16 3.86 -7.53
N ALA A 194 12.10 4.74 -8.53
CA ALA A 194 11.63 6.11 -8.39
C ALA A 194 10.13 6.20 -8.66
N ARG A 195 9.39 6.86 -7.77
CA ARG A 195 7.96 7.18 -7.93
C ARG A 195 7.77 8.68 -7.81
N PHE A 196 6.99 9.25 -8.71
CA PHE A 196 6.73 10.68 -8.78
C PHE A 196 5.29 10.93 -9.26
N ALA A 197 4.71 12.04 -8.82
CA ALA A 197 3.30 12.41 -9.00
C ALA A 197 3.12 13.53 -10.03
#